data_AF-C9YCI7-F1
#
_entry.id   AF-C9YCI7-F1
#
_cell.length_a   1.000
_cell.length_b   1.000
_cell.length_c   1.000
_cell.angle_alpha   90.00
_cell.angle_beta   90.00
_cell.angle_gamma   90.00
#
_symmetry.space_group_name_H-M   'P 1'
#
loop_
_entity.id
_entity.type
_entity.pdbx_description
1 polymer ?
#
loop_
_entity_poly.entity_id
_entity_poly.type
_entity_poly.pdbx_seq_one_letter_code
_entity_poly.pdbx_strand_id
1 'polypeptide(L)' 'MFGFSEEQIAAFGLTFGVGAFMLYMLFIIGQLAWESKAGKFGTFVLFLGLAFGMVGFAAKFLIQWFLTSAL' A
#
# COMPACT_ATOMS: atom_id res chain seq x y z
N MET A 1 14.01 -28.56 -1.32
CA MET A 1 13.02 -27.45 -1.29
C MET A 1 13.80 -26.17 -1.47
N PHE A 2 13.41 -25.32 -2.43
CA PHE A 2 14.14 -24.12 -2.88
C PHE A 2 14.79 -23.37 -1.70
N GLY A 3 16.08 -23.01 -1.84
CA GLY A 3 16.94 -22.45 -0.78
C GLY A 3 16.59 -21.03 -0.29
N PHE A 4 15.32 -20.66 -0.25
CA PHE A 4 14.82 -19.45 0.41
C PHE A 4 14.04 -19.84 1.67
N SER A 5 14.26 -19.10 2.76
CA SER A 5 13.46 -19.28 3.98
C SER A 5 12.02 -18.80 3.77
N GLU A 6 11.08 -19.39 4.50
CA GLU A 6 9.66 -18.98 4.49
C GLU A 6 9.50 -17.50 4.84
N GLU A 7 10.29 -17.00 5.79
CA GLU A 7 10.34 -15.59 6.17
C GLU A 7 10.76 -14.68 5.01
N GLN A 8 11.75 -15.07 4.20
CA GLN A 8 12.19 -14.25 3.06
C GLN A 8 11.10 -14.16 1.98
N ILE A 9 10.43 -15.27 1.71
CA ILE A 9 9.33 -15.31 0.74
C ILE A 9 8.15 -14.47 1.24
N ALA A 10 7.80 -14.59 2.52
CA ALA A 10 6.75 -13.79 3.15
C ALA A 10 7.07 -12.29 3.13
N ALA A 11 8.30 -11.92 3.51
CA ALA A 11 8.75 -10.52 3.51
C ALA A 11 8.73 -9.91 2.11
N PHE A 12 9.16 -10.68 1.10
CA PHE A 12 9.10 -10.25 -0.30
C PHE A 12 7.65 -10.07 -0.78
N GLY A 13 6.78 -11.06 -0.55
CA GLY A 13 5.37 -10.99 -0.92
C GLY A 13 4.61 -9.85 -0.23
N LEU A 14 4.87 -9.62 1.05
CA LEU A 14 4.25 -8.53 1.82
C LEU A 14 4.77 -7.14 1.46
N THR A 15 5.95 -7.04 0.87
CA THR A 15 6.54 -5.75 0.46
C THR A 15 6.19 -5.45 -0.99
N PHE A 16 6.58 -6.32 -1.91
CA PHE A 16 6.36 -6.14 -3.34
C PHE A 16 4.94 -6.48 -3.76
N GLY A 17 4.38 -7.60 -3.31
CA GLY A 17 3.03 -8.03 -3.70
C GLY A 17 1.96 -7.06 -3.21
N VAL A 18 1.97 -6.74 -1.91
CA VAL A 18 1.02 -5.79 -1.32
C VAL A 18 1.26 -4.37 -1.86
N GLY A 19 2.52 -3.94 -2.02
CA GLY A 19 2.84 -2.62 -2.58
C GLY A 19 2.35 -2.47 -4.03
N ALA A 20 2.57 -3.47 -4.88
CA ALA A 20 2.07 -3.48 -6.25
C ALA A 20 0.53 -3.50 -6.30
N PHE A 21 -0.11 -4.27 -5.41
CA PHE A 21 -1.56 -4.30 -5.31
C PHE A 21 -2.16 -2.95 -4.90
N MET A 22 -1.52 -2.22 -3.97
CA MET A 22 -1.92 -0.85 -3.60
C MET A 22 -1.79 0.13 -4.77
N LEU A 23 -0.72 0.02 -5.56
CA LEU A 23 -0.56 0.83 -6.78
C LEU A 23 -1.64 0.50 -7.81
N TYR A 24 -2.04 -0.76 -7.94
CA TYR A 24 -3.16 -1.13 -8.80
C TYR A 24 -4.51 -0.56 -8.30
N MET A 25 -4.71 -0.45 -6.98
CA MET A 25 -5.89 0.23 -6.43
C MET A 25 -5.97 1.71 -6.81
N LEU A 26 -4.83 2.43 -6.91
CA LEU A 26 -4.81 3.82 -7.41
C LEU A 26 -5.41 3.88 -8.83
N PHE A 27 -5.05 2.92 -9.68
CA PHE A 27 -5.57 2.84 -11.04
C PHE A 27 -7.09 2.55 -11.06
N ILE A 28 -7.52 1.55 -10.28
CA ILE A 28 -8.96 1.21 -10.17
C ILE A 28 -9.77 2.40 -9.67
N ILE A 29 -9.32 3.06 -8.60
CA ILE A 29 -10.05 4.20 -8.01
C ILE A 29 -10.03 5.40 -8.97
N GLY A 30 -8.94 5.62 -9.69
CA GLY A 30 -8.87 6.64 -10.73
C GLY A 30 -9.90 6.40 -11.85
N GLN A 31 -9.98 5.17 -12.35
CA GLN A 31 -10.99 4.79 -13.35
C GLN A 31 -12.41 4.92 -12.76
N LEU A 32 -12.63 4.44 -11.54
CA LEU A 32 -13.94 4.50 -10.86
C LEU A 32 -14.38 5.96 -10.64
N ALA A 33 -13.47 6.86 -10.28
CA ALA A 33 -13.76 8.27 -10.11
C ALA A 33 -14.19 8.91 -11.44
N TRP A 34 -13.57 8.52 -12.56
CA TRP A 34 -13.98 8.96 -13.89
C TRP A 34 -15.35 8.39 -14.26
N GLU A 35 -15.54 7.07 -14.19
CA GLU A 35 -16.79 6.41 -14.57
C GLU A 35 -17.98 6.86 -13.72
N SER A 36 -17.76 7.08 -12.42
CA SER A 36 -18.79 7.54 -11.49
C SER A 36 -19.08 9.04 -11.61
N LYS A 37 -18.39 9.77 -12.51
CA LYS A 37 -18.40 11.24 -12.59
C LYS A 37 -18.19 11.88 -11.22
N ALA A 38 -17.28 11.31 -10.43
CA ALA A 38 -16.92 11.85 -9.14
C ALA A 38 -16.37 13.27 -9.36
N GLY A 39 -17.05 14.27 -8.82
CA GLY A 39 -16.59 15.65 -8.88
C GLY A 39 -15.26 15.82 -8.15
N LYS A 40 -14.67 17.01 -8.21
CA LYS A 40 -13.38 17.32 -7.58
C LYS A 40 -13.30 16.88 -6.11
N PHE A 41 -14.39 17.09 -5.36
CA PHE A 41 -14.46 16.68 -3.96
C PHE A 41 -14.59 15.16 -3.78
N GLY A 42 -15.38 14.48 -4.62
CA GLY A 42 -15.54 13.03 -4.55
C GLY A 42 -14.23 12.30 -4.85
N THR A 43 -13.55 12.69 -5.93
CA THR A 43 -12.22 12.15 -6.27
C THR A 43 -11.21 12.45 -5.17
N PHE A 44 -11.22 13.66 -4.60
CA PHE A 44 -10.36 13.99 -3.47
C PHE A 44 -10.58 13.04 -2.27
N VAL A 45 -11.83 12.79 -1.87
CA VAL A 45 -12.13 11.88 -0.75
C VAL A 45 -11.72 10.44 -1.06
N LEU A 46 -11.94 9.97 -2.30
CA LEU A 46 -11.52 8.63 -2.73
C LEU A 46 -10.00 8.44 -2.64
N PHE A 47 -9.23 9.41 -3.13
CA PHE A 47 -7.77 9.38 -3.02
C PHE A 47 -7.29 9.58 -1.58
N LEU A 48 -7.99 10.36 -0.77
CA LEU A 48 -7.65 10.58 0.64
C LEU A 48 -7.82 9.30 1.47
N GLY A 49 -8.92 8.56 1.28
CA GLY A 49 -9.11 7.26 1.92
C GLY A 49 -8.03 6.25 1.54
N LEU A 50 -7.64 6.20 0.26
CA LEU A 50 -6.56 5.36 -0.21
C LEU A 50 -5.19 5.80 0.35
N ALA A 51 -4.91 7.10 0.34
CA ALA A 51 -3.67 7.67 0.88
C ALA A 51 -3.49 7.33 2.36
N PHE A 52 -4.56 7.36 3.16
CA PHE A 52 -4.51 6.88 4.55
C PHE A 52 -4.08 5.41 4.64
N GLY A 53 -4.60 4.53 3.77
CA GLY A 53 -4.16 3.13 3.70
C GLY A 53 -2.68 2.99 3.35
N MET A 54 -2.19 3.76 2.38
CA MET A 54 -0.76 3.75 2.00
C MET A 54 0.14 4.30 3.11
N VAL A 55 -0.29 5.35 3.81
CA VAL A 55 0.44 5.92 4.96
C VAL A 55 0.54 4.89 6.08
N GLY A 56 -0.52 4.15 6.39
CA GLY A 56 -0.46 3.05 7.37
C GLY A 56 0.52 1.95 6.97
N PHE A 57 0.55 1.58 5.68
CA PHE A 57 1.51 0.63 5.16
C PHE A 57 2.96 1.14 5.25
N ALA A 58 3.21 2.41 4.95
CA ALA A 58 4.53 3.03 5.11
C ALA A 58 4.95 3.16 6.58
N ALA A 59 4.00 3.50 7.46
CA ALA A 59 4.23 3.64 8.90
C ALA A 59 4.76 2.34 9.52
N LYS A 60 4.33 1.17 9.05
CA LYS A 60 4.86 -0.12 9.53
C LYS A 60 6.39 -0.21 9.35
N PHE A 61 6.91 0.25 8.22
CA PHE A 61 8.34 0.20 7.92
C PHE A 61 9.11 1.23 8.75
N LEU A 62 8.53 2.42 8.94
CA LEU A 62 9.07 3.43 9.84
C LEU A 62 9.15 2.90 11.28
N ILE A 63 8.08 2.32 11.79
CA ILE A 63 8.03 1.73 13.14
C ILE A 63 9.05 0.59 13.25
N GLN A 64 9.12 -0.30 12.27
CA GLN A 64 10.11 -1.37 12.24
C GLN A 64 11.54 -0.81 12.27
N TRP A 65 11.82 0.23 11.47
CA TRP A 65 13.14 0.88 11.46
C TRP A 65 13.46 1.54 12.80
N PHE A 66 12.52 2.24 13.42
CA PHE A 66 12.70 2.83 14.75
C PHE A 66 12.92 1.77 15.83
N LEU A 67 12.15 0.68 15.84
CA LEU A 67 12.30 -0.40 16.82
C LEU A 67 13.61 -1.17 16.64
N THR A 68 14.03 -1.44 15.40
CA THR A 68 15.32 -2.10 15.11
C THR A 68 16.53 -1.19 15.35
N SER A 69 16.39 0.14 15.32
CA SER A 69 17.50 1.07 15.57
C SER A 69 17.61 1.53 17.03
N ALA A 70 16.55 1.39 17.83
CA ALA A 70 16.52 1.79 19.24
C ALA A 70 16.86 0.65 20.22
N LEU A 71 16.82 -0.62 19.78
CA LEU A 71 17.22 -1.83 20.51
C LEU A 71 18.59 -2.30 20.05
#